data_AF-A0A197KE66-F1
#
_entry.id   AF-A0A197KE66-F1
#
_cell.length_a   1.000
_cell.length_b   1.000
_cell.length_c   1.000
_cell.angle_alpha   90.00
_cell.angle_beta   90.00
_cell.angle_gamma   90.00
#
_symmetry.space_group_name_H-M   'P 1'
#
loop_
_entity.id
_entity.type
_entity.pdbx_description
1 polymer ?
#
loop_
_entity_poly.entity_id
_entity_poly.type
_entity_poly.pdbx_seq_one_letter_code
_entity_poly.pdbx_strand_id
1 'polypeptide(L)'
;MYKSIVALAVAIAFGSAIASAAPTEQGSWCNNPKNEQFWGQASSECCRLNGGHMGSNRRCYGLAGSDNSCRAFYACCIGTWNSGNHLSDRCS
;
A
#
# COMPACT_ATOMS: atom_id res chain seq x y z
N MET A 1 27.34 -56.61 -30.42
CA MET A 1 27.85 -55.88 -29.23
C MET A 1 26.91 -54.73 -28.95
N TYR A 2 26.29 -54.77 -27.76
CA TYR A 2 25.27 -53.87 -27.23
C TYR A 2 25.87 -52.47 -27.00
N LYS A 3 25.20 -51.40 -27.43
CA LYS A 3 25.31 -50.10 -26.77
C LYS A 3 23.96 -49.38 -26.77
N SER A 4 23.25 -49.72 -25.71
CA SER A 4 22.12 -49.04 -25.11
C SER A 4 22.33 -47.54 -24.88
N ILE A 5 21.26 -46.79 -25.15
CA ILE A 5 20.66 -45.71 -24.34
C ILE A 5 21.55 -44.51 -24.04
N VAL A 6 21.17 -43.32 -24.54
CA VAL A 6 20.89 -42.16 -23.67
C VAL A 6 19.83 -41.27 -24.34
N ALA A 7 18.56 -41.47 -24.00
CA ALA A 7 17.57 -40.41 -24.09
C ALA A 7 17.72 -39.56 -22.82
N LEU A 8 18.21 -38.32 -22.96
CA LEU A 8 18.19 -37.35 -21.87
C LEU A 8 17.25 -36.21 -22.28
N ALA A 9 15.96 -36.43 -22.05
CA ALA A 9 14.98 -35.35 -22.07
C ALA A 9 15.28 -34.43 -20.89
N VAL A 10 15.73 -33.22 -21.19
CA VAL A 10 15.94 -32.13 -20.24
C VAL A 10 14.56 -31.68 -19.74
N ALA A 11 14.12 -32.23 -18.61
CA ALA A 11 12.98 -31.73 -17.87
C ALA A 11 13.49 -30.69 -16.86
N ILE A 12 13.60 -29.44 -17.31
CA ILE A 12 13.76 -28.30 -16.40
C ILE A 12 12.44 -28.19 -15.63
N ALA A 13 12.44 -28.68 -14.40
CA ALA A 13 11.36 -28.43 -13.45
C ALA A 13 11.43 -26.95 -13.05
N PHE A 14 10.77 -26.09 -13.84
CA PHE A 14 10.48 -24.72 -13.45
C PHE A 14 9.63 -24.75 -12.18
N GLY A 15 10.11 -24.04 -11.17
CA GLY A 15 9.55 -24.04 -9.83
C GLY A 15 8.18 -23.38 -9.73
N SER A 16 7.47 -23.75 -8.67
CA SER A 16 6.33 -23.00 -8.17
C SER A 16 6.65 -22.58 -6.75
N ALA A 17 7.51 -21.56 -6.62
CA ALA A 17 7.57 -20.77 -5.40
C ALA A 17 6.21 -20.07 -5.30
N ILE A 18 5.32 -20.58 -4.45
CA ILE A 18 4.06 -19.93 -4.12
C ILE A 18 4.44 -18.73 -3.26
N ALA A 19 4.80 -17.63 -3.91
CA ALA A 19 4.97 -16.35 -3.24
C ALA A 19 3.59 -15.97 -2.68
N SER A 20 3.41 -16.14 -1.38
CA SER A 20 2.28 -15.55 -0.68
C SER A 20 2.36 -14.05 -0.91
N ALA A 21 1.47 -13.51 -1.74
CA ALA A 21 1.34 -12.07 -1.91
C ALA A 21 1.03 -11.49 -0.52
N ALA A 22 2.01 -10.84 0.11
CA ALA A 22 1.75 -10.03 1.29
C ALA A 22 0.63 -9.06 0.93
N PRO A 23 -0.35 -8.80 1.83
CA PRO A 23 -1.40 -7.84 1.55
C PRO A 23 -0.72 -6.52 1.19
N THR A 24 -0.83 -6.14 -0.07
CA THR A 24 -0.31 -4.85 -0.54
C THR A 24 -1.15 -3.81 0.15
N GLU A 25 -0.51 -3.00 1.00
CA GLU A 25 -1.13 -1.81 1.59
C GLU A 25 -1.82 -1.04 0.45
N GLN A 26 -3.09 -0.67 0.63
CA GLN A 26 -3.87 0.03 -0.40
C GLN A 26 -3.58 1.54 -0.41
N GLY A 27 -2.98 2.05 0.67
CA GLY A 27 -2.71 3.44 0.94
C GLY A 27 -3.94 4.18 1.47
N SER A 28 -3.69 5.09 2.41
CA SER A 28 -4.67 5.99 3.04
C SER A 28 -4.65 7.36 2.39
N TRP A 29 -5.76 8.09 2.38
CA TRP A 29 -5.81 9.41 1.77
C TRP A 29 -6.86 10.30 2.45
N CYS A 30 -6.65 11.61 2.38
CA CYS A 30 -7.59 12.60 2.89
C CYS A 30 -8.76 12.76 1.89
N ASN A 31 -9.93 12.23 2.23
CA ASN A 31 -11.14 12.29 1.42
C ASN A 31 -12.06 13.47 1.79
N ASN A 32 -12.07 14.53 0.98
CA ASN A 32 -13.00 15.66 1.11
C ASN A 32 -13.83 15.88 -0.18
N PRO A 33 -15.11 15.45 -0.24
CA PRO A 33 -15.91 15.57 -1.47
C PRO A 33 -16.12 17.01 -1.95
N LYS A 34 -15.89 18.02 -1.10
CA LYS A 34 -16.02 19.45 -1.47
C LYS A 34 -14.73 20.05 -2.04
N ASN A 35 -13.59 19.36 -1.89
CA ASN A 35 -12.25 19.90 -2.12
C ASN A 35 -11.34 18.84 -2.79
N GLU A 36 -11.85 18.15 -3.81
CA GLU A 36 -11.16 17.03 -4.49
C GLU A 36 -9.78 17.39 -5.03
N GLN A 37 -9.64 18.62 -5.52
CA GLN A 37 -8.37 19.14 -6.04
C GLN A 37 -7.24 19.16 -4.99
N PHE A 38 -7.58 19.23 -3.70
CA PHE A 38 -6.60 19.32 -2.61
C PHE A 38 -6.26 17.96 -1.98
N TRP A 39 -6.91 16.86 -2.39
CA TRP A 39 -6.70 15.54 -1.79
C TRP A 39 -5.25 15.08 -1.83
N GLY A 40 -4.56 15.31 -2.94
CA GLY A 40 -3.16 14.93 -3.08
C GLY A 40 -2.24 15.76 -2.19
N GLN A 41 -2.50 17.06 -2.05
CA GLN A 41 -1.73 17.94 -1.17
C GLN A 41 -1.99 17.64 0.30
N ALA A 42 -3.27 17.50 0.68
CA ALA A 42 -3.70 17.13 2.02
C ALA A 42 -3.10 15.79 2.46
N SER A 43 -3.22 14.78 1.60
CA SER A 43 -2.65 13.46 1.86
C SER A 43 -1.13 13.54 1.97
N SER A 44 -0.46 14.32 1.12
CA SER A 44 1.00 14.49 1.16
C SER A 44 1.51 15.11 2.44
N GLU A 45 0.88 16.21 2.86
CA GLU A 45 1.25 16.91 4.08
C GLU A 45 1.03 16.02 5.31
N CYS A 46 -0.17 15.46 5.45
CA CYS A 46 -0.49 14.61 6.59
C CYS A 46 0.30 13.29 6.59
N CYS A 47 0.66 12.75 5.43
CA CYS A 47 1.48 11.55 5.32
C CYS A 47 2.90 11.79 5.85
N ARG A 48 3.52 12.89 5.41
CA ARG A 48 4.87 13.27 5.82
C ARG A 48 4.99 13.46 7.33
N LEU A 49 3.96 14.01 7.98
CA LEU A 49 3.94 14.23 9.43
C LEU A 49 3.88 12.92 10.24
N ASN A 50 3.36 11.85 9.65
CA ASN A 50 3.07 10.59 10.35
C ASN A 50 4.00 9.45 9.94
N GLY A 51 5.15 9.76 9.35
CA GLY A 51 6.17 8.75 8.99
C GLY A 51 5.78 7.85 7.81
N GLY A 52 4.69 8.17 7.12
CA GLY A 52 4.29 7.48 5.89
C GLY A 52 5.06 8.00 4.68
N HIS A 53 4.88 7.31 3.55
CA HIS A 53 5.41 7.71 2.25
C HIS A 53 4.26 7.86 1.24
N MET A 54 4.32 8.93 0.44
CA MET A 54 3.33 9.17 -0.60
C MET A 54 3.61 8.31 -1.82
N GLY A 55 2.62 7.53 -2.23
CA GLY A 55 2.62 6.85 -3.52
C GLY A 55 2.17 7.75 -4.67
N SER A 56 2.46 7.31 -5.88
CA SER A 56 2.12 8.02 -7.13
C SER A 56 0.62 8.20 -7.35
N ASN A 57 -0.21 7.38 -6.70
CA ASN A 57 -1.66 7.47 -6.72
C ASN A 57 -2.24 8.45 -5.70
N ARG A 58 -1.41 9.31 -5.10
CA ARG A 58 -1.79 10.31 -4.09
C ARG A 58 -2.28 9.70 -2.78
N ARG A 59 -1.92 8.44 -2.51
CA ARG A 59 -2.19 7.78 -1.23
C ARG A 59 -0.92 7.70 -0.38
N CYS A 60 -1.12 7.79 0.93
CA CYS A 60 -0.10 7.61 1.94
C CYS A 60 0.01 6.14 2.34
N TYR A 61 1.23 5.61 2.29
CA TYR A 61 1.58 4.25 2.65
C TYR A 61 2.53 4.25 3.85
N GLY A 62 2.80 3.09 4.43
CA GLY A 62 3.59 2.92 5.65
C GLY A 62 2.84 3.30 6.93
N LEU A 63 1.51 3.44 6.86
CA LEU A 63 0.66 3.69 8.03
C LEU A 63 0.00 2.40 8.52
N ALA A 64 -0.17 1.41 7.63
CA ALA A 64 -0.72 0.11 7.98
C ALA A 64 0.15 -0.59 9.05
N GLY A 65 -0.49 -1.07 10.12
CA GLY A 65 0.18 -1.71 11.25
C GLY A 65 0.49 -0.79 12.43
N SER A 66 0.25 0.52 12.32
CA SER A 66 0.34 1.47 13.43
C SER A 66 -0.97 2.26 13.59
N ASP A 67 -1.83 1.80 14.50
CA ASP A 67 -3.11 2.47 14.80
C ASP A 67 -2.92 3.94 15.18
N ASN A 68 -1.82 4.26 15.87
CA ASN A 68 -1.52 5.63 16.27
C ASN A 68 -1.17 6.53 15.06
N SER A 69 -0.30 6.06 14.17
CA SER A 69 0.11 6.81 12.97
C SER A 69 -1.07 6.99 12.01
N CYS A 70 -1.91 5.96 11.91
CA CYS A 70 -3.12 6.00 11.12
C CYS A 70 -4.14 7.02 11.64
N ARG A 71 -4.42 6.98 12.95
CA ARG A 71 -5.34 7.94 13.58
C ARG A 71 -4.81 9.36 13.49
N ALA A 72 -3.50 9.55 13.62
CA ALA A 72 -2.87 10.85 13.50
C ALA A 72 -2.90 11.39 12.05
N PHE A 73 -2.76 10.51 11.05
CA PHE A 73 -2.98 10.87 9.65
C PHE A 73 -4.41 11.37 9.41
N TYR A 74 -5.42 10.61 9.83
CA TYR A 74 -6.82 11.02 9.65
C TYR A 74 -7.19 12.24 10.51
N ALA A 75 -6.63 12.38 11.71
CA ALA A 75 -6.80 13.58 12.53
C ALA A 75 -6.28 14.84 11.82
N CYS A 76 -5.13 14.77 11.16
CA CYS A 76 -4.60 15.84 10.32
C CYS A 76 -5.52 16.13 9.13
N CYS A 77 -5.99 15.10 8.41
CA CYS A 77 -6.94 15.26 7.31
C CYS A 77 -8.21 16.00 7.76
N ILE A 78 -8.79 15.59 8.90
CA ILE A 78 -10.03 16.17 9.43
C ILE A 78 -9.80 17.60 9.92
N GLY A 79 -8.77 17.82 10.74
CA GLY A 79 -8.53 19.11 11.41
C GLY A 79 -8.01 20.20 10.48
N THR A 80 -7.04 19.86 9.63
CA THR A 80 -6.37 20.86 8.77
C THR A 80 -7.06 21.03 7.43
N TRP A 81 -7.57 19.94 6.86
CA TRP A 81 -8.09 19.90 5.49
C TRP A 81 -9.62 19.71 5.42
N ASN A 82 -10.29 19.74 6.58
CA ASN A 82 -11.73 19.55 6.72
C ASN A 82 -12.22 18.30 5.97
N SER A 83 -11.42 17.23 6.04
CA SER A 83 -11.71 15.97 5.36
C SER A 83 -12.93 15.29 5.94
N GLY A 84 -13.68 14.57 5.11
CA GLY A 84 -14.79 13.71 5.51
C GLY A 84 -14.35 12.33 6.03
N ASN A 85 -13.06 12.15 6.33
CA ASN A 85 -12.57 10.95 6.99
C ASN A 85 -13.07 10.86 8.43
N HIS A 86 -13.00 9.66 8.97
CA HIS A 86 -13.27 9.39 10.37
C HIS A 86 -12.00 8.86 11.06
N LEU A 87 -11.83 9.15 12.35
CA LEU A 87 -10.72 8.61 13.14
C LEU A 87 -10.80 7.08 13.30
N SER A 88 -11.95 6.49 13.03
CA SER A 88 -12.17 5.04 12.98
C SER A 88 -11.84 4.42 11.61
N ASP A 89 -11.52 5.23 10.60
CA ASP A 89 -11.10 4.72 9.29
C ASP A 89 -9.81 3.93 9.48
N ARG A 90 -9.74 2.77 8.83
CA ARG A 90 -8.54 1.94 8.84
C ARG A 90 -7.61 2.41 7.74
N CYS A 91 -6.34 2.54 8.09
CA CYS A 91 -5.31 2.69 7.09
C CYS A 91 -5.12 1.37 6.39
N SER A 92 -5.44 1.38 5.10
CA SER A 92 -5.37 0.21 4.23
C SER A 92 -4.03 0.12 3.55
#